data_AF-A0A942PJT2-F1
#
_entry.id   AF-A0A942PJT2-F1
#
_cell.length_a   1.000
_cell.length_b   1.000
_cell.length_c   1.000
_cell.angle_alpha   90.00
_cell.angle_beta   90.00
_cell.angle_gamma   90.00
#
_symmetry.space_group_name_H-M   'P 1'
#
loop_
_entity.id
_entity.type
_entity.pdbx_description
1 polymer ?
#
loop_
_entity_poly.entity_id
_entity_poly.type
_entity_poly.pdbx_seq_one_letter_code
_entity_poly.pdbx_strand_id
1 'polypeptide(L)'
;MSEICEEALDWQGAPVDCAVCDHRDLLREGKCQLRRACVHDRYASRVYRFFAWNPELAREYLTHPYFEVRAIAAKFVDVFHLPLLLDDPDETVRFSAVVRLPQRFLLKMRADPDREVRIRVAYRLEERELAEMRHDDDYYVRLVVARRVPSTMLHLLQSDPDREVRLEVARRIPEGQLAASLADADAEVRLEAARRLPAGQLARLAGDPDWRVRFEAAARLPPTQLGELCDDQDEMVREMAANRRAGLSEGK
;
A
#
# COMPACT_ATOMS: atom_id res chain seq x y z
N MET A 1 11.76 26.02 -13.36
CA MET A 1 12.23 27.23 -12.65
C MET A 1 11.39 27.37 -11.40
N SER A 2 11.86 26.88 -10.26
CA SER A 2 11.10 26.95 -9.01
C SER A 2 10.93 28.40 -8.62
N GLU A 3 9.70 28.85 -8.38
CA GLU A 3 9.44 30.08 -7.66
C GLU A 3 10.25 30.05 -6.36
N ILE A 4 11.29 30.88 -6.31
CA ILE A 4 11.94 31.22 -5.06
C ILE A 4 10.90 32.06 -4.35
N CYS A 5 10.10 31.46 -3.48
CA CYS A 5 9.21 32.21 -2.62
C CYS A 5 10.08 33.13 -1.77
N GLU A 6 10.10 34.42 -2.13
CA GLU A 6 10.93 35.44 -1.49
C GLU A 6 10.47 35.73 -0.06
N GLU A 7 9.30 35.25 0.34
CA GLU A 7 8.75 35.50 1.66
C GLU A 7 9.21 34.43 2.66
N ALA A 8 9.69 34.91 3.82
CA ALA A 8 9.98 34.07 4.99
C ALA A 8 8.87 34.32 5.99
N LEU A 9 7.78 33.56 5.85
CA LEU A 9 6.63 33.62 6.76
C LEU A 9 6.63 32.40 7.67
N ASP A 10 6.16 32.58 8.90
CA ASP A 10 5.90 31.51 9.82
C ASP A 10 4.57 30.80 9.52
N TRP A 11 4.26 29.77 10.29
CA TRP A 11 3.03 28.98 10.12
C TRP A 11 1.74 29.75 10.47
N GLN A 12 1.85 30.93 11.09
CA GLN A 12 0.75 31.85 11.34
C GLN A 12 0.64 32.92 10.25
N GLY A 13 1.58 32.95 9.30
CA GLY A 13 1.64 33.93 8.21
C GLY A 13 2.35 35.23 8.59
N ALA A 14 3.02 35.30 9.74
CA ALA A 14 3.80 36.46 10.14
C ALA A 14 5.24 36.37 9.59
N PRO A 15 5.91 37.50 9.30
CA PRO A 15 7.31 37.48 8.89
C PRO A 15 8.21 36.86 9.96
N VAL A 16 9.06 35.92 9.56
CA VAL A 16 10.08 35.33 10.43
C VAL A 16 11.15 36.37 10.74
N ASP A 17 11.29 36.73 12.02
CA ASP A 17 12.30 37.68 12.49
C ASP A 17 13.44 36.97 13.23
N CYS A 18 14.62 36.97 12.62
CA CYS A 18 15.83 36.41 13.21
C CYS A 18 16.38 37.21 14.40
N ALA A 19 15.99 38.49 14.56
CA ALA A 19 16.49 39.34 15.64
C ALA A 19 15.98 38.91 17.02
N VAL A 20 14.76 38.34 17.06
CA VAL A 20 14.06 37.88 18.27
C VAL A 20 14.08 36.35 18.44
N CYS A 21 14.69 35.62 17.49
CA CYS A 21 14.74 34.16 17.49
C CYS A 21 15.71 33.62 18.57
N ASP A 22 15.33 32.52 19.22
CA ASP A 22 16.18 31.84 20.21
C ASP A 22 17.45 31.23 19.58
N HIS A 23 17.43 30.94 18.28
CA HIS A 23 18.53 30.30 17.53
C HIS A 23 19.54 31.27 16.91
N ARG A 24 19.76 32.44 17.51
CA ARG A 24 20.76 33.42 17.03
C ARG A 24 22.18 32.85 16.98
N ASP A 25 22.51 31.94 17.89
CA ASP A 25 23.82 31.28 17.91
C ASP A 25 23.98 30.37 16.69
N LEU A 26 22.97 29.58 16.35
CA LEU A 26 22.95 28.75 15.13
C LEU A 26 23.06 29.59 13.85
N LEU A 27 22.45 30.77 13.84
CA LEU A 27 22.56 31.70 12.71
C LEU A 27 24.01 32.18 12.53
N ARG A 28 24.70 32.52 13.62
CA ARG A 28 26.12 32.93 13.57
C ARG A 28 27.04 31.80 13.12
N GLU A 29 26.70 30.56 13.48
CA GLU A 29 27.41 29.35 13.06
C GLU A 29 27.06 28.89 11.63
N GLY A 30 26.11 29.54 10.96
CA GLY A 30 25.63 29.14 9.63
C GLY A 30 24.81 27.85 9.63
N LYS A 31 24.33 27.42 10.79
CA LYS A 31 23.48 26.23 10.97
C LYS A 31 21.98 26.53 10.85
N CYS A 32 21.60 27.78 10.58
CA CYS A 32 20.29 28.12 10.05
C CYS A 32 20.43 29.32 9.10
N GLN A 33 19.47 29.52 8.20
CA GLN A 33 19.48 30.62 7.24
C GLN A 33 18.06 30.98 6.79
N LEU A 34 17.68 32.24 6.91
CA LEU A 34 16.36 32.74 6.48
C LEU A 34 16.09 32.38 5.00
N ARG A 35 14.84 32.00 4.69
CA ARG A 35 14.39 31.52 3.36
C ARG A 35 15.04 30.22 2.87
N ARG A 36 15.92 29.59 3.65
CA ARG A 36 16.62 28.36 3.27
C ARG A 36 16.49 27.24 4.30
N ALA A 37 16.76 27.50 5.57
CA ALA A 37 16.71 26.53 6.65
C ALA A 37 16.29 27.25 7.94
N CYS A 38 15.02 27.14 8.30
CA CYS A 38 14.47 27.76 9.49
C CYS A 38 13.35 26.90 10.05
N VAL A 39 13.35 26.66 11.36
CA VAL A 39 12.34 25.86 12.05
C VAL A 39 11.00 26.57 12.17
N HIS A 40 11.00 27.91 12.19
CA HIS A 40 9.79 28.72 12.28
C HIS A 40 9.12 28.96 10.93
N ASP A 41 9.71 28.53 9.82
CA ASP A 41 9.16 28.78 8.48
C ASP A 41 7.96 27.85 8.20
N ARG A 42 6.95 28.36 7.49
CA ARG A 42 5.78 27.56 7.08
C ARG A 42 6.11 26.48 6.07
N TYR A 43 7.17 26.64 5.27
CA TYR A 43 7.52 25.68 4.24
C TYR A 43 8.26 24.47 4.82
N ALA A 44 7.63 23.30 4.72
CA ALA A 44 8.15 22.03 5.20
C ALA A 44 9.59 21.73 4.72
N SER A 45 9.97 22.12 3.51
CA SER A 45 11.32 21.89 2.97
C SER A 45 12.41 22.71 3.70
N ARG A 46 12.07 23.90 4.22
CA ARG A 46 12.98 24.75 5.01
C ARG A 46 13.10 24.25 6.44
N VAL A 47 11.99 23.81 7.04
CA VAL A 47 11.98 23.15 8.35
C VAL A 47 12.77 21.84 8.31
N TYR A 48 12.57 21.02 7.27
CA TYR A 48 13.35 19.80 7.05
C TYR A 48 14.84 20.10 6.98
N ARG A 49 15.24 21.12 6.22
CA ARG A 49 16.65 21.50 6.09
C ARG A 49 17.24 21.99 7.42
N PHE A 50 16.45 22.70 8.23
CA PHE A 50 16.87 23.09 9.58
C PHE A 50 17.23 21.87 10.44
N PHE A 51 16.35 20.87 10.52
CA PHE A 51 16.64 19.66 11.31
C PHE A 51 17.72 18.78 10.66
N ALA A 52 17.87 18.80 9.34
CA ALA A 52 18.99 18.14 8.67
C ALA A 52 20.35 18.75 9.05
N TRP A 53 20.39 20.05 9.37
CA TRP A 53 21.59 20.74 9.84
C TRP A 53 21.79 20.63 11.36
N ASN A 54 20.70 20.44 12.11
CA ASN A 54 20.69 20.42 13.58
C ASN A 54 19.82 19.25 14.12
N PRO A 55 20.19 17.98 13.85
CA PRO A 55 19.36 16.84 14.24
C PRO A 55 19.19 16.70 15.75
N GLU A 56 20.14 17.19 16.55
CA GLU A 56 20.11 17.19 18.02
C GLU A 56 18.94 17.98 18.60
N LEU A 57 18.44 18.99 17.88
CA LEU A 57 17.33 19.83 18.34
C LEU A 57 15.97 19.19 18.11
N ALA A 58 15.87 18.12 17.32
CA ALA A 58 14.59 17.51 16.97
C ALA A 58 13.75 17.11 18.19
N ARG A 59 14.41 16.68 19.28
CA ARG A 59 13.74 16.33 20.54
C ARG A 59 12.97 17.51 21.15
N GLU A 60 13.55 18.71 21.12
CA GLU A 60 12.96 19.91 21.73
C GLU A 60 11.71 20.37 21.00
N TYR A 61 11.59 20.00 19.72
CA TYR A 61 10.50 20.41 18.83
C TYR A 61 9.35 19.40 18.73
N LEU A 62 9.37 18.31 19.52
CA LEU A 62 8.28 17.33 19.55
C LEU A 62 6.97 17.86 20.14
N THR A 63 6.98 18.98 20.85
CA THR A 63 5.78 19.65 21.41
C THR A 63 5.46 20.96 20.71
N HIS A 64 6.09 21.23 19.56
CA HIS A 64 5.90 22.48 18.84
C HIS A 64 4.43 22.67 18.41
N PRO A 65 3.84 23.88 18.50
CA PRO A 65 2.43 24.10 18.15
C PRO A 65 2.07 23.71 16.72
N TYR A 66 2.98 23.97 15.77
CA TYR A 66 2.80 23.60 14.38
C TYR A 66 3.10 22.12 14.14
N PHE A 67 2.11 21.37 13.64
CA PHE A 67 2.21 19.93 13.42
C PHE A 67 3.32 19.56 12.45
N GLU A 68 3.55 20.35 11.38
CA GLU A 68 4.60 20.01 10.41
C GLU A 68 6.00 20.04 11.02
N VAL A 69 6.24 20.93 11.98
CA VAL A 69 7.51 20.94 12.72
C VAL A 69 7.67 19.65 13.52
N ARG A 70 6.60 19.19 14.20
CA ARG A 70 6.62 17.91 14.93
C ARG A 70 6.80 16.71 13.99
N ALA A 71 6.07 16.68 12.88
CA ALA A 71 6.12 15.62 11.87
C ALA A 71 7.52 15.51 11.24
N ILE A 72 8.14 16.66 10.94
CA ILE A 72 9.51 16.70 10.43
C ILE A 72 10.51 16.33 11.51
N ALA A 73 10.37 16.84 12.74
CA ALA A 73 11.23 16.49 13.87
C ALA A 73 11.25 14.97 14.13
N ALA A 74 10.11 14.28 13.96
CA ALA A 74 10.01 12.82 14.04
C ALA A 74 10.98 12.08 13.10
N LYS A 75 11.38 12.70 11.98
CA LYS A 75 12.31 12.10 11.02
C LYS A 75 13.76 12.12 11.51
N PHE A 76 14.09 13.00 12.47
CA PHE A 76 15.46 13.21 12.94
C PHE A 76 15.68 12.78 14.40
N VAL A 77 14.64 12.87 15.24
CA VAL A 77 14.75 12.51 16.66
C VAL A 77 15.20 11.05 16.84
N ASP A 78 15.89 10.75 17.93
CA ASP A 78 16.24 9.37 18.25
C ASP A 78 14.99 8.51 18.51
N VAL A 79 15.16 7.20 18.31
CA VAL A 79 14.05 6.23 18.35
C VAL A 79 13.43 6.11 19.74
N PHE A 80 14.12 6.52 20.81
CA PHE A 80 13.59 6.44 22.18
C PHE A 80 12.57 7.53 22.48
N HIS A 81 12.57 8.64 21.74
CA HIS A 81 11.61 9.73 21.90
C HIS A 81 10.44 9.69 20.91
N LEU A 82 10.55 8.93 19.81
CA LEU A 82 9.42 8.68 18.91
C LEU A 82 8.13 8.22 19.61
N PRO A 83 8.20 7.42 20.69
CA PRO A 83 7.00 7.02 21.43
C PRO A 83 6.14 8.18 21.96
N LEU A 84 6.71 9.38 22.12
CA LEU A 84 5.97 10.56 22.57
C LEU A 84 4.97 11.07 21.54
N LEU A 85 5.09 10.65 20.28
CA LEU A 85 4.23 11.09 19.16
C LEU A 85 3.10 10.10 18.84
N LEU A 86 2.93 9.01 19.60
CA LEU A 86 1.88 8.03 19.30
C LEU A 86 0.48 8.62 19.41
N ASP A 87 0.28 9.51 20.38
CA ASP A 87 -1.01 10.13 20.68
C ASP A 87 -1.07 11.59 20.19
N ASP A 88 -0.19 11.97 19.25
CA ASP A 88 -0.22 13.31 18.66
C ASP A 88 -1.61 13.55 18.03
N PRO A 89 -2.25 14.71 18.22
CA PRO A 89 -3.56 14.98 17.65
C PRO A 89 -3.56 14.92 16.11
N ASP A 90 -2.44 15.22 15.47
CA ASP A 90 -2.32 15.30 14.03
C ASP A 90 -1.83 13.97 13.43
N GLU A 91 -2.61 13.43 12.48
CA GLU A 91 -2.31 12.16 11.82
C GLU A 91 -1.00 12.19 11.02
N THR A 92 -0.58 13.34 10.48
CA THR A 92 0.68 13.49 9.75
C THR A 92 1.88 13.30 10.67
N VAL A 93 1.75 13.72 11.93
CA VAL A 93 2.77 13.50 12.96
C VAL A 93 2.82 12.04 13.36
N ARG A 94 1.67 11.42 13.66
CA ARG A 94 1.58 9.98 13.98
C ARG A 94 2.15 9.14 12.84
N PHE A 95 1.76 9.42 11.60
CA PHE A 95 2.28 8.79 10.39
C PHE A 95 3.80 8.93 10.25
N SER A 96 4.34 10.13 10.50
CA SER A 96 5.78 10.37 10.42
C SER A 96 6.55 9.58 11.47
N ALA A 97 5.99 9.42 12.68
CA ALA A 97 6.57 8.58 13.72
C ALA A 97 6.55 7.09 13.33
N VAL A 98 5.44 6.60 12.74
CA VAL A 98 5.29 5.21 12.29
C VAL A 98 6.41 4.79 11.36
N VAL A 99 7.05 5.67 10.59
CA VAL A 99 8.16 5.28 9.69
C VAL A 99 9.36 4.69 10.42
N ARG A 100 9.62 5.08 11.67
CA ARG A 100 10.82 4.70 12.44
C ARG A 100 10.52 4.02 13.77
N LEU A 101 9.25 3.95 14.19
CA LEU A 101 8.85 3.30 15.43
C LEU A 101 9.24 1.81 15.48
N PRO A 102 9.73 1.30 16.63
CA PRO A 102 9.93 -0.13 16.86
C PRO A 102 8.62 -0.93 16.79
N GLN A 103 8.71 -2.21 16.40
CA GLN A 103 7.56 -3.11 16.18
C GLN A 103 6.54 -3.13 17.33
N ARG A 104 7.01 -3.17 18.58
CA ARG A 104 6.14 -3.17 19.77
C ARG A 104 5.20 -1.96 19.86
N PHE A 105 5.58 -0.82 19.28
CA PHE A 105 4.73 0.38 19.24
C PHE A 105 3.81 0.37 18.03
N LEU A 106 4.25 -0.20 16.89
CA LEU A 106 3.40 -0.40 15.72
C LEU A 106 2.17 -1.26 16.05
N LEU A 107 2.32 -2.27 16.93
CA LEU A 107 1.20 -3.09 17.40
C LEU A 107 0.06 -2.26 18.03
N LYS A 108 0.40 -1.18 18.75
CA LYS A 108 -0.58 -0.27 19.37
C LYS A 108 -1.28 0.60 18.33
N MET A 109 -0.56 0.99 17.28
CA MET A 109 -1.05 1.88 16.23
C MET A 109 -1.87 1.17 15.14
N ARG A 110 -2.08 -0.15 15.24
CA ARG A 110 -2.94 -0.89 14.30
C ARG A 110 -4.39 -0.44 14.33
N ALA A 111 -4.83 0.14 15.44
CA ALA A 111 -6.17 0.68 15.63
C ALA A 111 -6.17 2.23 15.60
N ASP A 112 -5.17 2.86 14.97
CA ASP A 112 -5.17 4.32 14.80
C ASP A 112 -6.46 4.74 14.10
N PRO A 113 -7.14 5.83 14.53
CA PRO A 113 -8.36 6.29 13.89
C PRO A 113 -8.14 6.66 12.42
N ASP A 114 -6.94 7.12 12.04
CA ASP A 114 -6.63 7.52 10.69
C ASP A 114 -6.18 6.33 9.80
N ARG A 115 -6.78 6.23 8.61
CA ARG A 115 -6.52 5.14 7.67
C ARG A 115 -5.09 5.17 7.11
N GLU A 116 -4.52 6.35 6.85
CA GLU A 116 -3.15 6.47 6.29
C GLU A 116 -2.11 6.01 7.32
N VAL A 117 -2.35 6.29 8.60
CA VAL A 117 -1.54 5.75 9.69
C VAL A 117 -1.64 4.23 9.74
N ARG A 118 -2.85 3.64 9.70
CA ARG A 118 -3.03 2.18 9.69
C ARG A 118 -2.39 1.52 8.47
N ILE A 119 -2.48 2.12 7.28
CA ILE A 119 -1.80 1.66 6.07
C ILE A 119 -0.28 1.64 6.28
N ARG A 120 0.28 2.73 6.82
CA ARG A 120 1.72 2.82 7.09
C ARG A 120 2.17 1.78 8.13
N VAL A 121 1.36 1.52 9.15
CA VAL A 121 1.58 0.44 10.13
C VAL A 121 1.57 -0.91 9.40
N ALA A 122 0.55 -1.18 8.58
CA ALA A 122 0.42 -2.41 7.82
C ALA A 122 1.56 -2.64 6.82
N TYR A 123 2.28 -1.60 6.36
CA TYR A 123 3.49 -1.73 5.53
C TYR A 123 4.75 -2.08 6.32
N ARG A 124 4.81 -1.78 7.62
CA ARG A 124 6.01 -1.98 8.46
C ARG A 124 5.92 -3.12 9.44
N LEU A 125 4.71 -3.47 9.85
CA LEU A 125 4.49 -4.52 10.83
C LEU A 125 5.04 -5.86 10.32
N GLU A 126 5.57 -6.67 11.22
CA GLU A 126 6.03 -8.02 10.90
C GLU A 126 4.86 -8.90 10.44
N GLU A 127 5.13 -9.81 9.49
CA GLU A 127 4.10 -10.58 8.80
C GLU A 127 3.19 -11.37 9.74
N ARG A 128 3.76 -11.96 10.80
CA ARG A 128 3.01 -12.73 11.80
C ARG A 128 1.97 -11.90 12.56
N GLU A 129 2.18 -10.59 12.68
CA GLU A 129 1.30 -9.68 13.42
C GLU A 129 0.25 -9.00 12.52
N LEU A 130 0.45 -9.06 11.19
CA LEU A 130 -0.48 -8.46 10.21
C LEU A 130 -1.83 -9.17 10.15
N ALA A 131 -1.88 -10.45 10.51
CA ALA A 131 -3.09 -11.25 10.43
C ALA A 131 -4.25 -10.67 11.26
N GLU A 132 -3.96 -9.91 12.31
CA GLU A 132 -4.98 -9.25 13.13
C GLU A 132 -5.59 -8.02 12.44
N MET A 133 -4.90 -7.42 11.47
CA MET A 133 -5.42 -6.29 10.65
C MET A 133 -6.29 -6.76 9.47
N ARG A 134 -6.54 -8.08 9.33
CA ARG A 134 -7.34 -8.63 8.23
C ARG A 134 -8.81 -8.21 8.25
N HIS A 135 -9.28 -7.70 9.39
CA HIS A 135 -10.65 -7.23 9.60
C HIS A 135 -10.72 -5.69 9.68
N ASP A 136 -9.68 -4.98 9.24
CA ASP A 136 -9.72 -3.51 9.18
C ASP A 136 -10.91 -3.06 8.33
N ASP A 137 -11.59 -1.99 8.75
CA ASP A 137 -12.73 -1.44 8.03
C ASP A 137 -12.34 -0.94 6.63
N ASP A 138 -11.11 -0.45 6.47
CA ASP A 138 -10.60 0.05 5.19
C ASP A 138 -10.06 -1.08 4.31
N TYR A 139 -10.64 -1.21 3.11
CA TYR A 139 -10.25 -2.26 2.16
C TYR A 139 -8.78 -2.18 1.73
N TYR A 140 -8.19 -0.98 1.71
CA TYR A 140 -6.79 -0.82 1.30
C TYR A 140 -5.84 -1.33 2.38
N VAL A 141 -6.19 -1.18 3.67
CA VAL A 141 -5.45 -1.84 4.75
C VAL A 141 -5.52 -3.36 4.56
N ARG A 142 -6.71 -3.92 4.34
CA ARG A 142 -6.89 -5.37 4.08
C ARG A 142 -6.13 -5.83 2.83
N LEU A 143 -6.04 -4.98 1.80
CA LEU A 143 -5.24 -5.25 0.60
C LEU A 143 -3.74 -5.28 0.91
N VAL A 144 -3.22 -4.37 1.73
CA VAL A 144 -1.82 -4.41 2.20
C VAL A 144 -1.56 -5.68 3.02
N VAL A 145 -2.52 -6.10 3.86
CA VAL A 145 -2.46 -7.38 4.57
C VAL A 145 -2.39 -8.53 3.55
N ALA A 146 -3.30 -8.59 2.57
CA ALA A 146 -3.32 -9.61 1.53
C ALA A 146 -2.05 -9.66 0.68
N ARG A 147 -1.33 -8.56 0.51
CA ARG A 147 -0.03 -8.51 -0.18
C ARG A 147 1.14 -9.05 0.64
N ARG A 148 1.05 -8.98 1.97
CA ARG A 148 2.20 -9.19 2.86
C ARG A 148 2.10 -10.42 3.76
N VAL A 149 0.91 -10.89 4.09
CA VAL A 149 0.79 -12.11 4.92
C VAL A 149 1.40 -13.32 4.22
N PRO A 150 1.89 -14.33 4.97
CA PRO A 150 2.35 -15.58 4.39
C PRO A 150 1.27 -16.21 3.54
N SER A 151 1.64 -16.82 2.41
CA SER A 151 0.67 -17.37 1.47
C SER A 151 -0.25 -18.44 2.10
N THR A 152 0.25 -19.16 3.10
CA THR A 152 -0.52 -20.14 3.88
C THR A 152 -1.70 -19.53 4.66
N MET A 153 -1.70 -18.22 4.91
CA MET A 153 -2.77 -17.51 5.63
C MET A 153 -3.79 -16.83 4.70
N LEU A 154 -3.54 -16.81 3.39
CA LEU A 154 -4.42 -16.10 2.44
C LEU A 154 -5.83 -16.70 2.35
N HIS A 155 -6.01 -17.95 2.77
CA HIS A 155 -7.35 -18.54 2.85
C HIS A 155 -8.30 -17.75 3.76
N LEU A 156 -7.78 -17.01 4.75
CA LEU A 156 -8.55 -16.17 5.66
C LEU A 156 -9.15 -14.92 4.99
N LEU A 157 -8.67 -14.56 3.80
CA LEU A 157 -9.08 -13.37 3.03
C LEU A 157 -9.80 -13.72 1.72
N GLN A 158 -9.98 -15.01 1.41
CA GLN A 158 -10.61 -15.45 0.15
C GLN A 158 -12.04 -14.94 -0.05
N SER A 159 -12.75 -14.66 1.04
CA SER A 159 -14.12 -14.15 1.01
C SER A 159 -14.18 -12.67 1.42
N ASP A 160 -13.09 -11.92 1.26
CA ASP A 160 -13.11 -10.47 1.53
C ASP A 160 -14.22 -9.79 0.71
N PRO A 161 -15.00 -8.87 1.30
CA PRO A 161 -16.04 -8.16 0.56
C PRO A 161 -15.48 -7.37 -0.63
N ASP A 162 -14.24 -6.91 -0.58
CA ASP A 162 -13.62 -6.11 -1.62
C ASP A 162 -12.96 -6.96 -2.72
N ARG A 163 -13.25 -6.61 -3.98
CA ARG A 163 -12.72 -7.32 -5.16
C ARG A 163 -11.19 -7.26 -5.22
N GLU A 164 -10.58 -6.11 -4.95
CA GLU A 164 -9.11 -5.95 -5.07
C GLU A 164 -8.39 -6.87 -4.08
N VAL A 165 -8.95 -7.03 -2.88
CA VAL A 165 -8.41 -7.96 -1.87
C VAL A 165 -8.53 -9.40 -2.35
N ARG A 166 -9.69 -9.82 -2.85
CA ARG A 166 -9.87 -11.19 -3.38
C ARG A 166 -9.00 -11.47 -4.60
N LEU A 167 -8.80 -10.48 -5.47
CA LEU A 167 -7.90 -10.59 -6.62
C LEU A 167 -6.44 -10.76 -6.17
N GLU A 168 -5.99 -9.99 -5.19
CA GLU A 168 -4.65 -10.17 -4.61
C GLU A 168 -4.48 -11.54 -3.96
N VAL A 169 -5.51 -12.03 -3.27
CA VAL A 169 -5.53 -13.41 -2.74
C VAL A 169 -5.40 -14.42 -3.87
N ALA A 170 -6.18 -14.29 -4.95
CA ALA A 170 -6.14 -15.19 -6.11
C ALA A 170 -4.78 -15.19 -6.82
N ARG A 171 -4.00 -14.09 -6.76
CA ARG A 171 -2.62 -14.03 -7.29
C ARG A 171 -1.62 -14.82 -6.44
N ARG A 172 -1.78 -14.85 -5.12
CA ARG A 172 -0.74 -15.32 -4.18
C ARG A 172 -1.06 -16.64 -3.47
N ILE A 173 -2.34 -17.00 -3.33
CA ILE A 173 -2.75 -18.18 -2.56
C ILE A 173 -2.17 -19.46 -3.18
N PRO A 174 -1.72 -20.46 -2.39
CA PRO A 174 -1.21 -21.71 -2.94
C PRO A 174 -2.24 -22.40 -3.83
N GLU A 175 -1.77 -23.03 -4.91
CA GLU A 175 -2.62 -23.68 -5.92
C GLU A 175 -3.64 -24.65 -5.30
N GLY A 176 -3.22 -25.44 -4.32
CA GLY A 176 -4.09 -26.41 -3.62
C GLY A 176 -5.28 -25.79 -2.87
N GLN A 177 -5.33 -24.46 -2.71
CA GLN A 177 -6.44 -23.73 -2.09
C GLN A 177 -7.16 -22.79 -3.08
N LEU A 178 -6.60 -22.58 -4.28
CA LEU A 178 -7.07 -21.59 -5.26
C LEU A 178 -8.38 -21.98 -5.95
N ALA A 179 -8.72 -23.28 -5.97
CA ALA A 179 -9.91 -23.78 -6.68
C ALA A 179 -11.22 -23.10 -6.27
N ALA A 180 -11.31 -22.60 -5.03
CA ALA A 180 -12.48 -21.86 -4.56
C ALA A 180 -12.69 -20.52 -5.32
N SER A 181 -11.61 -19.86 -5.74
CA SER A 181 -11.67 -18.59 -6.49
C SER A 181 -12.25 -18.74 -7.90
N LEU A 182 -12.38 -19.96 -8.44
CA LEU A 182 -13.09 -20.20 -9.70
C LEU A 182 -14.60 -19.94 -9.60
N ALA A 183 -15.15 -19.82 -8.40
CA ALA A 183 -16.56 -19.50 -8.16
C ALA A 183 -16.76 -18.06 -7.67
N ASP A 184 -15.73 -17.20 -7.75
CA ASP A 184 -15.85 -15.80 -7.34
C ASP A 184 -16.92 -15.08 -8.18
N ALA A 185 -17.62 -14.13 -7.56
CA ALA A 185 -18.60 -13.30 -8.25
C ALA A 185 -17.93 -12.44 -9.35
N ASP A 186 -16.68 -12.05 -9.16
CA ASP A 186 -15.94 -11.19 -10.07
C ASP A 186 -15.15 -11.99 -11.11
N ALA A 187 -15.31 -11.63 -12.39
CA ALA A 187 -14.69 -12.33 -13.50
C ALA A 187 -13.15 -12.19 -13.52
N GLU A 188 -12.60 -11.08 -13.03
CA GLU A 188 -11.16 -10.88 -12.98
C GLU A 188 -10.50 -11.81 -11.96
N VAL A 189 -11.18 -12.05 -10.82
CA VAL A 189 -10.73 -13.03 -9.83
C VAL A 189 -10.79 -14.45 -10.39
N ARG A 190 -11.89 -14.82 -11.06
CA ARG A 190 -12.02 -16.13 -11.72
C ARG A 190 -10.96 -16.34 -12.80
N LEU A 191 -10.69 -15.31 -13.61
CA LEU A 191 -9.66 -15.33 -14.65
C LEU A 191 -8.26 -15.51 -14.08
N GLU A 192 -7.93 -14.79 -13.00
CA GLU A 192 -6.64 -14.95 -12.32
C GLU A 192 -6.47 -16.35 -11.75
N ALA A 193 -7.52 -16.90 -11.15
CA ALA A 193 -7.52 -18.28 -10.66
C ALA A 193 -7.35 -19.29 -11.81
N ALA A 194 -8.07 -19.09 -12.93
CA ALA A 194 -7.97 -19.92 -14.11
C ALA A 194 -6.53 -19.98 -14.65
N ARG A 195 -5.86 -18.82 -14.78
CA ARG A 195 -4.46 -18.71 -15.26
C ARG A 195 -3.46 -19.52 -14.46
N ARG A 196 -3.69 -19.67 -13.15
CA ARG A 196 -2.77 -20.36 -12.25
C ARG A 196 -3.08 -21.85 -12.08
N LEU A 197 -4.35 -22.25 -12.15
CA LEU A 197 -4.75 -23.65 -11.96
C LEU A 197 -4.38 -24.53 -13.16
N PRO A 198 -4.10 -25.83 -12.96
CA PRO A 198 -3.80 -26.76 -14.06
C PRO A 198 -5.03 -27.00 -14.93
N ALA A 199 -4.80 -27.31 -16.21
CA ALA A 199 -5.85 -27.46 -17.23
C ALA A 199 -6.98 -28.43 -16.81
N GLY A 200 -6.66 -29.51 -16.09
CA GLY A 200 -7.63 -30.49 -15.60
C GLY A 200 -8.70 -29.92 -14.65
N GLN A 201 -8.49 -28.73 -14.09
CA GLN A 201 -9.47 -28.05 -13.21
C GLN A 201 -10.29 -26.98 -13.93
N LEU A 202 -10.01 -26.70 -15.20
CA LEU A 202 -10.63 -25.59 -15.94
C LEU A 202 -11.92 -25.98 -16.67
N ALA A 203 -12.29 -27.27 -16.69
CA ALA A 203 -13.41 -27.75 -17.52
C ALA A 203 -14.73 -27.03 -17.21
N ARG A 204 -14.97 -26.70 -15.93
CA ARG A 204 -16.16 -25.95 -15.48
C ARG A 204 -16.23 -24.51 -16.01
N LEU A 205 -15.12 -23.95 -16.47
CA LEU A 205 -15.03 -22.58 -16.97
C LEU A 205 -15.42 -22.46 -18.44
N ALA A 206 -15.66 -23.57 -19.15
CA ALA A 206 -16.16 -23.54 -20.51
C ALA A 206 -17.55 -22.88 -20.62
N GLY A 207 -18.33 -22.88 -19.53
CA GLY A 207 -19.61 -22.19 -19.43
C GLY A 207 -19.58 -20.89 -18.62
N ASP A 208 -18.40 -20.30 -18.37
CA ASP A 208 -18.30 -19.05 -17.59
C ASP A 208 -19.05 -17.89 -18.30
N PRO A 209 -19.78 -17.03 -17.58
CA PRO A 209 -20.45 -15.89 -18.21
C PRO A 209 -19.48 -14.89 -18.87
N ASP A 210 -18.24 -14.77 -18.39
CA ASP A 210 -17.24 -13.87 -18.97
C ASP A 210 -16.42 -14.58 -20.06
N TRP A 211 -16.43 -14.02 -21.26
CA TRP A 211 -15.75 -14.60 -22.42
C TRP A 211 -14.23 -14.71 -22.21
N ARG A 212 -13.60 -13.84 -21.40
CA ARG A 212 -12.15 -13.89 -21.14
C ARG A 212 -11.78 -15.12 -20.33
N VAL A 213 -12.66 -15.52 -19.41
CA VAL A 213 -12.51 -16.76 -18.63
C VAL A 213 -12.70 -17.98 -19.52
N ARG A 214 -13.71 -17.96 -20.40
CA ARG A 214 -13.91 -19.02 -21.40
C ARG A 214 -12.75 -19.12 -22.38
N PHE A 215 -12.17 -17.99 -22.81
CA PHE A 215 -11.00 -17.93 -23.68
C PHE A 215 -9.77 -18.57 -23.00
N GLU A 216 -9.52 -18.24 -21.73
CA GLU A 216 -8.45 -18.86 -20.95
C GLU A 216 -8.64 -20.39 -20.83
N ALA A 217 -9.88 -20.85 -20.63
CA ALA A 217 -10.20 -22.28 -20.65
C ALA A 217 -9.95 -22.90 -22.03
N ALA A 218 -10.44 -22.26 -23.11
CA ALA A 218 -10.25 -22.69 -24.49
C ALA A 218 -8.77 -22.79 -24.88
N ALA A 219 -7.93 -21.90 -24.36
CA ALA A 219 -6.49 -21.87 -24.63
C ALA A 219 -5.73 -23.03 -23.96
N ARG A 220 -6.30 -23.66 -22.92
CA ARG A 220 -5.54 -24.61 -22.07
C ARG A 220 -6.17 -25.99 -21.90
N LEU A 221 -7.48 -26.12 -22.04
CA LEU A 221 -8.16 -27.41 -21.96
C LEU A 221 -7.61 -28.40 -23.01
N PRO A 222 -7.61 -29.72 -22.73
CA PRO A 222 -7.30 -30.73 -23.73
C PRO A 222 -8.21 -30.54 -24.96
N PRO A 223 -7.72 -30.70 -26.21
CA PRO A 223 -8.57 -30.38 -27.34
C PRO A 223 -9.76 -31.35 -27.53
N THR A 224 -9.75 -32.50 -26.84
CA THR A 224 -10.93 -33.38 -26.69
C THR A 224 -12.07 -32.76 -25.89
N GLN A 225 -11.80 -31.73 -25.08
CA GLN A 225 -12.77 -31.01 -24.24
C GLN A 225 -13.19 -29.65 -24.82
N LEU A 226 -12.75 -29.30 -26.03
CA LEU A 226 -13.04 -28.01 -26.67
C LEU A 226 -14.32 -28.02 -27.53
N GLY A 227 -15.07 -29.11 -27.55
CA GLY A 227 -16.24 -29.29 -28.42
C GLY A 227 -17.26 -28.17 -28.29
N GLU A 228 -17.71 -27.87 -27.07
CA GLU A 228 -18.70 -26.83 -26.79
C GLU A 228 -18.17 -25.42 -27.10
N LEU A 229 -16.87 -25.18 -26.89
CA LEU A 229 -16.24 -23.87 -27.10
C LEU A 229 -16.05 -23.53 -28.59
N CYS A 230 -16.16 -24.49 -29.50
CA CYS A 230 -16.18 -24.22 -30.94
C CYS A 230 -17.44 -23.47 -31.39
N ASP A 231 -18.53 -23.61 -30.64
CA ASP A 231 -19.82 -22.97 -30.89
C ASP A 231 -20.09 -21.82 -29.90
N ASP A 232 -19.05 -21.31 -29.24
CA ASP A 232 -19.14 -20.20 -28.28
C ASP A 232 -19.77 -18.96 -28.92
N GLN A 233 -20.41 -18.11 -28.12
CA GLN A 233 -20.99 -16.86 -28.62
C GLN A 233 -19.92 -15.84 -29.02
N ASP A 234 -18.77 -15.87 -28.34
CA ASP A 234 -17.64 -14.98 -28.59
C ASP A 234 -16.72 -15.53 -29.70
N GLU A 235 -16.40 -14.68 -30.66
CA GLU A 235 -15.57 -15.06 -31.82
C GLU A 235 -14.16 -15.49 -31.44
N MET A 236 -13.51 -14.77 -30.50
CA MET A 236 -12.15 -15.11 -30.08
C MET A 236 -12.11 -16.48 -29.40
N VAL A 237 -13.14 -16.83 -28.64
CA VAL A 237 -13.25 -18.13 -27.98
C VAL A 237 -13.43 -19.25 -29.02
N ARG A 238 -14.34 -19.06 -29.99
CA ARG A 238 -14.55 -20.02 -31.09
C ARG A 238 -13.29 -20.28 -31.88
N GLU A 239 -12.61 -19.22 -32.30
CA GLU A 239 -11.37 -19.31 -33.08
C GLU A 239 -10.27 -20.06 -32.31
N MET A 240 -10.06 -19.71 -31.03
CA MET A 240 -9.09 -20.39 -30.17
C MET A 240 -9.41 -21.89 -30.06
N ALA A 241 -10.67 -22.24 -29.80
CA ALA A 241 -11.10 -23.62 -29.65
C ALA A 241 -10.95 -24.42 -30.97
N ALA A 242 -11.40 -23.86 -32.09
CA ALA A 242 -11.32 -24.49 -33.40
C ALA A 242 -9.87 -24.74 -33.83
N ASN A 243 -8.99 -23.75 -33.68
CA ASN A 243 -7.57 -23.87 -34.04
C ASN A 243 -6.89 -24.98 -33.23
N ARG A 244 -7.13 -25.04 -31.91
CA ARG A 244 -6.54 -26.07 -31.05
C ARG A 244 -7.09 -27.47 -31.31
N ARG A 245 -8.36 -27.59 -31.72
CA ARG A 245 -8.93 -28.89 -32.16
C ARG A 245 -8.36 -29.35 -33.49
N ALA A 246 -8.23 -28.45 -34.47
CA ALA A 246 -7.67 -28.77 -35.78
C ALA A 246 -6.21 -29.23 -35.68
N GLY A 247 -5.42 -28.61 -34.79
CA GLY A 247 -4.04 -29.03 -34.52
C GLY A 247 -3.89 -30.46 -33.98
N LEU A 248 -4.93 -31.06 -33.36
CA LEU A 248 -4.91 -32.50 -33.01
C LEU A 248 -5.11 -33.41 -34.23
N SER A 249 -5.88 -32.98 -35.22
CA SER A 249 -6.17 -33.79 -36.42
C SER A 249 -5.00 -33.85 -37.40
N GLU A 250 -4.11 -32.85 -37.39
CA GLU A 250 -2.92 -32.82 -38.26
C GLU A 250 -1.70 -33.53 -37.65
N GLY A 251 -1.70 -33.79 -36.34
CA GLY A 251 -0.60 -34.44 -35.60
C GLY A 251 -0.78 -35.94 -35.34
N LYS A 252 -1.79 -36.58 -35.93
CA LYS A 252 -2.04 -38.03 -35.90
C LYS A 252 -1.80 -38.64 -37.27
#